data_AF-A0A7S0VQV5-F1
#
_entry.id   AF-A0A7S0VQV5-F1
#
_cell.length_a   1.000
_cell.length_b   1.000
_cell.length_c   1.000
_cell.angle_alpha   90.00
_cell.angle_beta   90.00
_cell.angle_gamma   90.00
#
_symmetry.space_group_name_H-M   'P 1'
#
loop_
_entity.id
_entity.type
_entity.pdbx_description
1 polymer ?
#
loop_
_entity_poly.entity_id
_entity_poly.type
_entity_poly.pdbx_seq_one_letter_code
_entity_poly.pdbx_strand_id
1 'polypeptide(L)'
;YAEARAHLAEGGALFLDVKPFVQGVIKTKIKFADHVETARQTAVKAMKAGKTMVIDLSDVGTPDWKEKICGVEAYKKVFPSWMLSPDNNRECDKHGQIFKKEDKKDGPNGEDWDEHLNKMIVGYRIAYLSCCGPGNYEKDITLPFLPIGKWSAVRIKNVSPVRDIGIKALVTAIDETVHSLGKVPLLLDGTENTDTFLAFQHTSVIEMKGLILKKASIGIEGVREEMRKKLVEALKNGNTLLLRLTNSAPDLLGEYASDDCFP
;
A
#
# COMPACT_ATOMS: atom_id res chain seq x y z
N TYR A 1 -11.72 4.26 -8.27
CA TYR A 1 -10.58 5.02 -8.84
C TYR A 1 -10.71 6.53 -8.62
N ALA A 2 -11.74 7.21 -9.16
CA ALA A 2 -11.92 8.67 -8.96
C ALA A 2 -12.01 9.07 -7.48
N GLU A 3 -12.77 8.30 -6.69
CA GLU A 3 -12.88 8.46 -5.23
C GLU A 3 -11.52 8.28 -4.52
N ALA A 4 -10.78 7.21 -4.86
CA ALA A 4 -9.43 6.98 -4.34
C ALA A 4 -8.46 8.13 -4.66
N ARG A 5 -8.54 8.68 -5.87
CA ARG A 5 -7.75 9.86 -6.28
C ARG A 5 -8.15 11.10 -5.49
N ALA A 6 -9.45 11.33 -5.29
CA ALA A 6 -9.95 12.44 -4.48
C ALA A 6 -9.46 12.33 -3.03
N HIS A 7 -9.58 11.14 -2.42
CA HIS A 7 -9.14 10.90 -1.04
C HIS A 7 -7.63 11.08 -0.86
N LEU A 8 -6.82 10.57 -1.79
CA LEU A 8 -5.37 10.80 -1.78
C LEU A 8 -5.02 12.28 -1.95
N ALA A 9 -5.78 13.02 -2.78
CA ALA A 9 -5.60 14.47 -2.94
C ALA A 9 -5.99 15.25 -1.67
N GLU A 10 -7.05 14.86 -0.97
CA GLU A 10 -7.44 15.41 0.34
C GLU A 10 -6.34 15.20 1.39
N GLY A 11 -5.69 14.04 1.37
CA GLY A 11 -4.48 13.74 2.16
C GLY A 11 -3.23 14.52 1.71
N GLY A 12 -3.34 15.37 0.69
CA GLY A 12 -2.27 16.22 0.20
C GLY A 12 -1.27 15.51 -0.73
N ALA A 13 -1.59 14.32 -1.24
CA ALA A 13 -0.74 13.64 -2.21
C ALA A 13 -0.62 14.43 -3.51
N LEU A 14 0.53 14.31 -4.16
CA LEU A 14 0.83 14.99 -5.43
C LEU A 14 0.84 13.99 -6.57
N PHE A 15 0.16 14.31 -7.66
CA PHE A 15 -0.08 13.36 -8.74
C PHE A 15 0.86 13.59 -9.93
N LEU A 16 1.49 12.53 -10.38
CA LEU A 16 2.18 12.45 -11.66
C LEU A 16 1.30 11.70 -12.66
N ASP A 17 0.72 12.43 -13.60
CA ASP A 17 -0.02 11.86 -14.72
C ASP A 17 0.97 11.27 -15.75
N VAL A 18 0.91 9.96 -15.99
CA VAL A 18 1.81 9.32 -16.97
C VAL A 18 1.28 9.34 -18.41
N LYS A 19 0.03 9.78 -18.63
CA LYS A 19 -0.60 9.73 -19.98
C LYS A 19 0.24 10.38 -21.06
N PRO A 20 0.84 11.57 -20.86
CA PRO A 20 1.61 12.19 -21.93
C PRO A 20 2.88 11.42 -22.30
N PHE A 21 3.44 10.61 -21.40
CA PHE A 21 4.59 9.73 -21.71
C PHE A 21 4.18 8.54 -22.58
N VAL A 22 2.94 8.08 -22.45
CA VAL A 22 2.42 6.91 -23.16
C VAL A 22 1.81 7.30 -24.50
N GLN A 23 0.90 8.28 -24.49
CA GLN A 23 0.04 8.63 -25.63
C GLN A 23 0.69 9.62 -26.60
N GLY A 24 1.78 10.27 -26.20
CA GLY A 24 2.51 11.23 -27.02
C GLY A 24 1.77 12.55 -27.30
N VAL A 25 2.47 13.46 -27.97
CA VAL A 25 2.05 14.87 -28.17
C VAL A 25 0.76 14.98 -29.00
N ILE A 26 0.53 14.08 -29.94
CA ILE A 26 -0.64 14.14 -30.83
C ILE A 26 -1.95 14.07 -30.03
N LYS A 27 -1.99 13.18 -29.03
CA LYS A 27 -3.19 12.96 -28.22
C LYS A 27 -3.29 13.90 -27.02
N THR A 28 -2.16 14.23 -26.39
CA THR A 28 -2.16 15.05 -25.16
C THR A 28 -1.93 16.53 -25.40
N LYS A 29 -1.43 16.92 -26.57
CA LYS A 29 -0.99 18.28 -26.93
C LYS A 29 0.13 18.82 -26.02
N ILE A 30 0.80 17.95 -25.25
CA ILE A 30 1.91 18.31 -24.36
C ILE A 30 3.20 17.75 -24.96
N LYS A 31 4.24 18.59 -25.09
CA LYS A 31 5.55 18.12 -25.55
C LYS A 31 6.18 17.23 -24.48
N PHE A 32 6.85 16.18 -24.92
CA PHE A 32 7.45 15.21 -24.00
C PHE A 32 8.42 15.86 -23.01
N ALA A 33 9.32 16.74 -23.47
CA ALA A 33 10.27 17.44 -22.61
C ALA A 33 9.60 18.33 -21.55
N ASP A 34 8.53 19.05 -21.90
CA ASP A 34 7.77 19.89 -20.97
C ASP A 34 7.10 19.01 -19.90
N HIS A 35 6.64 17.82 -20.28
CA HIS A 35 6.05 16.87 -19.34
C HIS A 35 7.08 16.22 -18.42
N VAL A 36 8.31 15.96 -18.91
CA VAL A 36 9.43 15.50 -18.06
C VAL A 36 9.75 16.54 -16.99
N GLU A 37 9.81 17.83 -17.35
CA GLU A 37 10.02 18.91 -16.38
C GLU A 37 8.87 19.01 -15.38
N THR A 38 7.63 18.87 -15.83
CA THR A 38 6.45 18.83 -14.94
C THR A 38 6.55 17.67 -13.95
N ALA A 39 6.99 16.49 -14.40
CA ALA A 39 7.19 15.32 -13.54
C ALA A 39 8.26 15.57 -12.48
N ARG A 40 9.39 16.17 -12.86
CA ARG A 40 10.46 16.57 -11.93
C ARG A 40 9.93 17.55 -10.89
N GLN A 41 9.21 18.60 -11.31
CA GLN A 41 8.66 19.61 -10.39
C GLN A 41 7.67 19.00 -9.39
N THR A 42 6.81 18.08 -9.84
CA THR A 42 5.89 17.33 -8.95
C THR A 42 6.65 16.53 -7.90
N ALA A 43 7.70 15.82 -8.30
CA ALA A 43 8.52 15.05 -7.37
C ALA A 43 9.29 15.93 -6.40
N VAL A 44 9.91 17.02 -6.88
CA VAL A 44 10.59 18.02 -6.04
C VAL A 44 9.64 18.63 -5.01
N LYS A 45 8.40 18.96 -5.42
CA LYS A 45 7.37 19.47 -4.52
C LYS A 45 6.96 18.44 -3.47
N ALA A 46 6.84 17.17 -3.85
CA ALA A 46 6.54 16.09 -2.92
C ALA A 46 7.66 15.85 -1.91
N MET A 47 8.92 15.88 -2.36
CA MET A 47 10.11 15.74 -1.50
C MET A 47 10.23 16.90 -0.51
N LYS A 48 10.10 18.15 -0.98
CA LYS A 48 10.10 19.35 -0.12
C LYS A 48 9.03 19.29 0.96
N ALA A 49 7.86 18.79 0.61
CA ALA A 49 6.73 18.71 1.53
C ALA A 49 6.72 17.44 2.40
N GLY A 50 7.66 16.50 2.19
CA GLY A 50 7.64 15.20 2.83
C GLY A 50 6.35 14.41 2.58
N LYS A 51 5.76 14.55 1.37
CA LYS A 51 4.47 13.95 1.02
C LYS A 51 4.62 12.80 0.02
N THR A 52 3.53 12.06 -0.14
CA THR A 52 3.42 11.00 -1.15
C THR A 52 3.26 11.58 -2.56
N MET A 53 4.12 11.16 -3.48
CA MET A 53 3.90 11.29 -4.91
C MET A 53 3.16 10.05 -5.43
N VAL A 54 2.01 10.26 -6.07
CA VAL A 54 1.18 9.22 -6.66
C VAL A 54 1.37 9.22 -8.17
N ILE A 55 1.88 8.11 -8.71
CA ILE A 55 2.04 7.88 -10.13
C ILE A 55 0.73 7.29 -10.67
N ASP A 56 0.03 8.07 -11.48
CA ASP A 56 -1.32 7.77 -11.95
C ASP A 56 -1.30 7.05 -13.31
N LEU A 57 -1.52 5.74 -13.29
CA LEU A 57 -1.46 4.79 -14.42
C LEU A 57 -2.85 4.51 -15.05
N SER A 58 -3.88 5.20 -14.59
CA SER A 58 -5.27 4.75 -14.57
C SER A 58 -6.03 4.60 -15.89
N ASP A 59 -5.53 5.08 -17.01
CA ASP A 59 -6.26 5.01 -18.28
C ASP A 59 -5.34 4.77 -19.49
N VAL A 60 -4.05 4.53 -19.22
CA VAL A 60 -3.02 4.29 -20.24
C VAL A 60 -2.41 2.91 -20.17
N GLY A 61 -2.68 2.14 -19.11
CA GLY A 61 -2.03 0.86 -18.87
C GLY A 61 -0.52 1.01 -18.60
N THR A 62 0.21 -0.09 -18.74
CA THR A 62 1.63 -0.27 -18.41
C THR A 62 2.71 0.15 -19.42
N PRO A 63 2.51 0.80 -20.58
CA PRO A 63 3.60 0.79 -21.56
C PRO A 63 4.76 1.70 -21.12
N ASP A 64 5.94 1.11 -20.93
CA ASP A 64 7.35 1.61 -20.99
C ASP A 64 7.65 3.07 -20.64
N TRP A 65 6.77 3.76 -19.93
CA TRP A 65 6.92 5.19 -19.67
C TRP A 65 8.19 5.44 -18.83
N LYS A 66 8.54 4.50 -17.95
CA LYS A 66 9.77 4.49 -17.19
C LYS A 66 10.99 4.45 -18.10
N GLU A 67 10.99 3.61 -19.13
CA GLU A 67 12.10 3.54 -20.09
C GLU A 67 12.17 4.83 -20.93
N LYS A 68 11.02 5.39 -21.31
CA LYS A 68 10.97 6.63 -22.09
C LYS A 68 11.50 7.84 -21.32
N ILE A 69 11.25 7.92 -20.00
CA ILE A 69 11.71 9.05 -19.18
C ILE A 69 13.09 8.80 -18.54
N CYS A 70 13.33 7.60 -18.00
CA CYS A 70 14.55 7.27 -17.27
C CYS A 70 15.62 6.60 -18.16
N GLY A 71 15.27 6.07 -19.32
CA GLY A 71 16.20 5.41 -20.24
C GLY A 71 16.86 6.34 -21.25
N VAL A 72 16.21 7.47 -21.57
CA VAL A 72 16.71 8.46 -22.53
C VAL A 72 17.74 9.38 -21.87
N GLU A 73 18.95 9.43 -22.44
CA GLU A 73 20.10 10.14 -21.87
C GLU A 73 19.83 11.63 -21.59
N ALA A 74 19.05 12.28 -22.47
CA ALA A 74 18.66 13.68 -22.31
C ALA A 74 17.79 13.95 -21.07
N TYR A 75 17.02 12.94 -20.62
CA TYR A 75 16.06 13.08 -19.52
C TYR A 75 16.52 12.44 -18.22
N LYS A 76 17.50 11.51 -18.26
CA LYS A 76 18.09 10.88 -17.08
C LYS A 76 18.54 11.87 -16.00
N LYS A 77 19.08 13.02 -16.41
CA LYS A 77 19.52 14.06 -15.47
C LYS A 77 18.37 14.82 -14.82
N VAL A 78 17.24 14.90 -15.51
CA VAL A 78 16.04 15.65 -15.09
C VAL A 78 15.13 14.78 -14.24
N PHE A 79 15.01 13.50 -14.59
CA PHE A 79 14.16 12.52 -13.91
C PHE A 79 14.84 11.13 -13.91
N PRO A 80 15.82 10.92 -13.04
CA PRO A 80 16.54 9.65 -12.94
C PRO A 80 15.68 8.52 -12.37
N SER A 81 15.99 7.27 -12.76
CA SER A 81 15.26 6.08 -12.30
C SER A 81 15.24 5.90 -10.78
N TRP A 82 16.28 6.37 -10.08
CA TRP A 82 16.35 6.28 -8.63
C TRP A 82 15.20 7.03 -7.94
N MET A 83 14.64 8.08 -8.55
CA MET A 83 13.47 8.81 -8.03
C MET A 83 12.22 7.95 -7.92
N LEU A 84 12.18 6.81 -8.60
CA LEU A 84 11.07 5.86 -8.61
C LEU A 84 11.30 4.68 -7.65
N SER A 85 12.48 4.61 -7.04
CA SER A 85 12.84 3.54 -6.11
C SER A 85 12.40 3.89 -4.68
N PRO A 86 11.61 3.04 -4.02
CA PRO A 86 11.17 3.28 -2.64
C PRO A 86 12.33 3.24 -1.62
N ASP A 87 13.43 2.59 -1.98
CA ASP A 87 14.60 2.40 -1.11
C ASP A 87 15.62 3.56 -1.23
N ASN A 88 15.53 4.40 -2.27
CA ASN A 88 16.57 5.39 -2.58
C ASN A 88 16.38 6.76 -1.90
N ASN A 89 15.34 6.92 -1.08
CA ASN A 89 15.07 8.16 -0.33
C ASN A 89 16.16 8.48 0.71
N ARG A 90 17.17 7.62 0.87
CA ARG A 90 18.25 7.70 1.86
C ARG A 90 19.58 8.20 1.29
N GLU A 91 19.71 8.33 -0.03
CA GLU A 91 20.96 8.74 -0.68
C GLU A 91 20.93 10.22 -1.06
N CYS A 92 21.14 11.08 -0.06
CA CYS A 92 20.92 12.52 -0.16
C CYS A 92 21.82 13.20 -1.21
N ASP A 93 23.02 12.67 -1.43
CA ASP A 93 23.95 13.14 -2.46
C ASP A 93 23.37 13.06 -3.89
N LYS A 94 22.44 12.14 -4.13
CA LYS A 94 21.79 11.98 -5.45
C LYS A 94 20.66 12.98 -5.65
N HIS A 95 20.05 13.48 -4.58
CA HIS A 95 18.93 14.40 -4.65
C HIS A 95 19.31 15.71 -5.34
N GLY A 96 20.53 16.21 -5.11
CA GLY A 96 21.05 17.44 -5.73
C GLY A 96 21.01 17.46 -7.27
N GLN A 97 20.86 16.31 -7.93
CA GLN A 97 20.75 16.19 -9.39
C GLN A 97 19.42 16.70 -9.94
N ILE A 98 18.33 16.58 -9.17
CA ILE A 98 16.97 16.90 -9.63
C ILE A 98 16.49 18.28 -9.16
N PHE A 99 17.11 18.85 -8.12
CA PHE A 99 16.82 20.21 -7.65
C PHE A 99 17.64 21.21 -8.45
N LYS A 100 16.96 22.07 -9.20
CA LYS A 100 17.60 23.22 -9.87
C LYS A 100 17.95 24.29 -8.84
N LYS A 101 18.78 25.26 -9.23
CA LYS A 101 19.23 26.34 -8.32
C LYS A 101 18.06 27.12 -7.72
N GLU A 102 17.01 27.32 -8.51
CA GLU A 102 15.75 27.94 -8.11
C GLU A 102 14.98 27.12 -7.08
N ASP A 103 15.06 25.79 -7.12
CA ASP A 103 14.38 24.92 -6.17
C ASP A 103 15.05 24.93 -4.79
N LYS A 104 16.34 25.29 -4.71
CA LYS A 104 17.10 25.27 -3.44
C LYS A 104 16.93 26.54 -2.59
N LYS A 105 16.12 27.50 -3.04
CA LYS A 105 15.95 28.80 -2.36
C LYS A 105 14.96 28.79 -1.20
N ASP A 106 14.20 27.71 -1.02
CA ASP A 106 13.07 27.64 -0.09
C ASP A 106 13.43 27.06 1.29
N GLY A 107 14.72 26.92 1.62
CA GLY A 107 15.13 26.45 2.95
C GLY A 107 14.68 27.43 4.04
N PRO A 108 13.93 27.00 5.06
CA PRO A 108 13.51 27.89 6.14
C PRO A 108 14.74 28.41 6.89
N ASN A 109 14.79 29.72 7.09
CA ASN A 109 15.67 30.40 8.06
C ASN A 109 17.18 30.20 7.87
N GLY A 110 17.66 30.00 6.64
CA GLY A 110 19.09 29.88 6.36
C GLY A 110 19.71 28.56 6.81
N GLU A 111 18.88 27.53 7.08
CA GLU A 111 19.36 26.15 7.18
C GLU A 111 20.06 25.73 5.88
N ASP A 112 21.09 24.88 6.01
CA ASP A 112 21.68 24.22 4.86
C ASP A 112 20.61 23.41 4.12
N TRP A 113 20.57 23.56 2.79
CA TRP A 113 19.54 22.96 1.97
C TRP A 113 19.53 21.44 2.07
N ASP A 114 20.71 20.81 2.14
CA ASP A 114 20.82 19.36 2.19
C ASP A 114 20.37 18.86 3.57
N GLU A 115 20.70 19.55 4.67
CA GLU A 115 20.15 19.25 6.00
C GLU A 115 18.64 19.37 6.06
N HIS A 116 18.07 20.44 5.49
CA HIS A 116 16.63 20.64 5.44
C HIS A 116 15.93 19.54 4.64
N LEU A 117 16.47 19.23 3.46
CA LEU A 117 15.94 18.17 2.60
C LEU A 117 16.01 16.81 3.30
N ASN A 118 17.08 16.53 4.06
CA ASN A 118 17.23 15.28 4.81
C ASN A 118 16.13 15.09 5.86
N LYS A 119 15.66 16.16 6.49
CA LYS A 119 14.52 16.11 7.42
C LYS A 119 13.22 15.79 6.70
N MET A 120 12.99 16.43 5.55
CA MET A 120 11.73 16.32 4.79
C MET A 120 11.62 15.02 3.98
N ILE A 121 12.71 14.55 3.38
CA ILE A 121 12.73 13.38 2.50
C ILE A 121 12.36 12.08 3.24
N VAL A 122 12.53 12.04 4.56
CA VAL A 122 12.07 10.93 5.41
C VAL A 122 10.56 10.72 5.32
N GLY A 123 9.78 11.76 5.01
CA GLY A 123 8.34 11.68 4.77
C GLY A 123 7.95 11.34 3.32
N TYR A 124 8.86 11.56 2.36
CA TYR A 124 8.58 11.32 0.93
C TYR A 124 8.30 9.84 0.65
N ARG A 125 7.21 9.57 -0.07
CA ARG A 125 6.79 8.21 -0.46
C ARG A 125 6.35 8.21 -1.92
N ILE A 126 6.40 7.04 -2.53
CA ILE A 126 5.90 6.83 -3.89
C ILE A 126 4.80 5.79 -3.83
N ALA A 127 3.67 6.12 -4.43
CA ALA A 127 2.57 5.20 -4.63
C ALA A 127 2.24 5.13 -6.11
N TYR A 128 1.71 3.98 -6.55
CA TYR A 128 1.20 3.80 -7.90
C TYR A 128 -0.31 3.63 -7.81
N LEU A 129 -1.04 4.41 -8.59
CA LEU A 129 -2.49 4.33 -8.68
C LEU A 129 -2.87 3.78 -10.04
N SER A 130 -3.47 2.60 -10.08
CA SER A 130 -3.86 1.91 -11.31
C SER A 130 -5.34 1.52 -11.24
N CYS A 131 -6.03 1.51 -12.38
CA CYS A 131 -7.37 0.94 -12.52
C CYS A 131 -7.34 -0.57 -12.85
N CYS A 132 -6.19 -1.10 -13.26
CA CYS A 132 -5.97 -2.50 -13.61
C CYS A 132 -5.30 -3.24 -12.45
N GLY A 133 -5.67 -4.51 -12.24
CA GLY A 133 -5.07 -5.37 -11.22
C GLY A 133 -3.57 -5.65 -11.46
N PRO A 134 -2.79 -5.97 -10.41
CA PRO A 134 -1.34 -6.14 -10.49
C PRO A 134 -0.89 -7.26 -11.45
N GLY A 135 -1.72 -8.29 -11.69
CA GLY A 135 -1.39 -9.36 -12.64
C GLY A 135 -1.30 -8.92 -14.12
N ASN A 136 -1.89 -7.78 -14.48
CA ASN A 136 -1.69 -7.15 -15.79
C ASN A 136 -0.45 -6.23 -15.80
N TYR A 137 0.05 -5.85 -14.63
CA TYR A 137 1.18 -4.95 -14.44
C TYR A 137 2.52 -5.72 -14.32
N GLU A 138 2.51 -6.86 -13.62
CA GLU A 138 3.69 -7.68 -13.34
C GLU A 138 4.21 -8.45 -14.56
N LYS A 139 3.35 -8.72 -15.56
CA LYS A 139 3.74 -9.42 -16.80
C LYS A 139 4.60 -8.55 -17.73
N ASP A 140 4.39 -7.24 -17.70
CA ASP A 140 5.10 -6.28 -18.55
C ASP A 140 6.38 -5.74 -17.87
N ILE A 141 6.64 -6.13 -16.62
CA ILE A 141 7.83 -5.74 -15.87
C ILE A 141 8.78 -6.94 -15.80
N THR A 142 9.45 -7.19 -16.91
CA THR A 142 10.56 -8.16 -17.00
C THR A 142 11.92 -7.49 -16.80
N LEU A 143 11.95 -6.29 -16.20
CA LEU A 143 13.14 -5.45 -16.17
C LEU A 143 13.93 -5.51 -14.84
N PRO A 144 15.28 -5.43 -14.89
CA PRO A 144 16.17 -5.46 -13.72
C PRO A 144 16.08 -4.22 -12.80
N PHE A 145 15.14 -3.31 -13.07
CA PHE A 145 15.02 -2.02 -12.37
C PHE A 145 14.05 -2.04 -11.18
N LEU A 146 13.43 -3.17 -10.87
CA LEU A 146 12.43 -3.25 -9.79
C LEU A 146 12.65 -4.50 -8.92
N PRO A 147 12.86 -4.36 -7.60
CA PRO A 147 12.98 -5.50 -6.71
C PRO A 147 11.64 -6.25 -6.65
N ILE A 148 11.65 -7.46 -7.20
CA ILE A 148 10.56 -8.43 -7.10
C ILE A 148 10.22 -8.61 -5.62
N GLY A 149 8.94 -8.47 -5.24
CA GLY A 149 8.46 -8.75 -3.88
C GLY A 149 8.43 -7.58 -2.87
N LYS A 150 8.78 -6.34 -3.27
CA LYS A 150 8.71 -5.16 -2.38
C LYS A 150 7.67 -4.11 -2.81
N TRP A 151 6.49 -4.54 -3.25
CA TRP A 151 5.40 -3.61 -3.50
C TRP A 151 4.50 -3.51 -2.26
N SER A 152 4.33 -2.30 -1.75
CA SER A 152 3.07 -1.92 -1.12
C SER A 152 2.13 -1.52 -2.24
N ALA A 153 1.51 -2.50 -2.91
CA ALA A 153 0.36 -2.19 -3.74
C ALA A 153 -0.71 -1.63 -2.80
N VAL A 154 -0.93 -0.31 -2.81
CA VAL A 154 -2.09 0.27 -2.16
C VAL A 154 -3.29 -0.14 -3.01
N ARG A 155 -3.75 -1.37 -2.83
CA ARG A 155 -5.10 -1.75 -3.18
C ARG A 155 -5.97 -0.93 -2.25
N ILE A 156 -6.48 0.20 -2.73
CA ILE A 156 -7.60 0.87 -2.09
C ILE A 156 -8.82 -0.03 -2.36
N LYS A 157 -8.84 -1.20 -1.71
CA LYS A 157 -10.09 -1.83 -1.28
C LYS A 157 -10.64 -0.79 -0.31
N ASN A 158 -11.83 -0.24 -0.59
CA ASN A 158 -12.54 0.70 0.27
C ASN A 158 -12.11 0.55 1.72
N VAL A 159 -11.23 1.45 2.15
CA VAL A 159 -10.62 1.36 3.48
C VAL A 159 -11.77 1.69 4.41
N SER A 160 -12.32 0.68 5.08
CA SER A 160 -13.11 0.99 6.27
C SER A 160 -12.23 1.83 7.18
N PRO A 161 -12.73 2.92 7.78
CA PRO A 161 -11.89 3.85 8.52
C PRO A 161 -11.08 3.08 9.57
N VAL A 162 -9.74 3.17 9.48
CA VAL A 162 -8.85 2.63 10.50
C VAL A 162 -9.00 3.52 11.72
N ARG A 163 -9.37 2.93 12.86
CA ARG A 163 -9.58 3.63 14.12
C ARG A 163 -8.58 3.10 15.15
N ASP A 164 -7.76 3.99 15.68
CA ASP A 164 -6.93 3.67 16.83
C ASP A 164 -7.81 3.48 18.08
N ILE A 165 -7.63 2.36 18.76
CA ILE A 165 -8.36 2.00 19.96
C ILE A 165 -7.39 1.57 21.05
N GLY A 166 -7.62 2.05 22.27
CA GLY A 166 -6.88 1.54 23.43
C GLY A 166 -7.35 0.12 23.78
N ILE A 167 -6.44 -0.73 24.29
CA ILE A 167 -6.72 -2.14 24.60
C ILE A 167 -7.96 -2.34 25.49
N LYS A 168 -8.20 -1.41 26.44
CA LYS A 168 -9.37 -1.46 27.34
C LYS A 168 -10.71 -1.27 26.63
N ALA A 169 -10.70 -0.60 25.47
CA ALA A 169 -11.90 -0.35 24.66
C ALA A 169 -12.08 -1.38 23.53
N LEU A 170 -11.20 -2.38 23.45
CA LEU A 170 -11.17 -3.33 22.33
C LEU A 170 -12.48 -4.12 22.21
N VAL A 171 -12.98 -4.69 23.31
CA VAL A 171 -14.22 -5.48 23.29
C VAL A 171 -15.40 -4.63 22.83
N THR A 172 -15.56 -3.43 23.39
CA THR A 172 -16.61 -2.50 22.99
C THR A 172 -16.52 -2.13 21.51
N ALA A 173 -15.31 -1.89 20.99
CA ALA A 173 -15.12 -1.57 19.58
C ALA A 173 -15.45 -2.75 18.65
N ILE A 174 -15.14 -3.99 19.08
CA ILE A 174 -15.54 -5.21 18.36
C ILE A 174 -17.06 -5.31 18.32
N ASP A 175 -17.73 -5.18 19.46
CA ASP A 175 -19.20 -5.28 19.56
C ASP A 175 -19.90 -4.20 18.73
N GLU A 176 -19.43 -2.94 18.81
CA GLU A 176 -19.94 -1.84 17.97
C GLU A 176 -19.80 -2.16 16.48
N THR A 177 -18.64 -2.67 16.05
CA THR A 177 -18.37 -2.99 14.64
C THR A 177 -19.25 -4.14 14.15
N VAL A 178 -19.42 -5.17 14.96
CA VAL A 178 -20.22 -6.35 14.60
C VAL A 178 -21.70 -6.00 14.60
N HIS A 179 -22.23 -5.41 15.67
CA HIS A 179 -23.67 -5.23 15.84
C HIS A 179 -24.21 -3.97 15.16
N SER A 180 -23.46 -2.87 15.14
CA SER A 180 -23.93 -1.62 14.54
C SER A 180 -23.60 -1.53 13.06
N LEU A 181 -22.44 -2.05 12.64
CA LEU A 181 -22.00 -1.97 11.24
C LEU A 181 -22.21 -3.26 10.46
N GLY A 182 -22.50 -4.38 11.12
CA GLY A 182 -22.67 -5.68 10.46
C GLY A 182 -21.39 -6.18 9.78
N LYS A 183 -20.22 -5.82 10.33
CA LYS A 183 -18.91 -6.14 9.72
C LYS A 183 -18.06 -6.98 10.65
N VAL A 184 -17.18 -7.79 10.06
CA VAL A 184 -16.13 -8.51 10.79
C VAL A 184 -14.93 -7.57 10.98
N PRO A 185 -14.54 -7.23 12.22
CA PRO A 185 -13.39 -6.35 12.46
C PRO A 185 -12.07 -7.03 12.10
N LEU A 186 -11.18 -6.29 11.44
CA LEU A 186 -9.78 -6.68 11.26
C LEU A 186 -8.93 -5.92 12.30
N LEU A 187 -8.28 -6.67 13.18
CA LEU A 187 -7.40 -6.11 14.21
C LEU A 187 -5.96 -6.10 13.70
N LEU A 188 -5.32 -4.94 13.76
CA LEU A 188 -3.90 -4.76 13.43
C LEU A 188 -3.17 -4.43 14.73
N ASP A 189 -2.33 -5.34 15.20
CA ASP A 189 -1.56 -5.17 16.44
C ASP A 189 -0.08 -5.44 16.19
N GLY A 190 0.75 -4.42 16.43
CA GLY A 190 2.21 -4.54 16.38
C GLY A 190 2.86 -4.83 17.74
N THR A 191 2.07 -4.95 18.81
CA THR A 191 2.53 -5.03 20.20
C THR A 191 2.32 -6.38 20.87
N GLU A 192 1.62 -7.31 20.21
CA GLU A 192 1.22 -8.65 20.72
C GLU A 192 0.30 -8.63 21.97
N ASN A 193 -0.09 -7.45 22.45
CA ASN A 193 -0.93 -7.31 23.64
C ASN A 193 -2.38 -7.74 23.39
N THR A 194 -2.86 -7.67 22.15
CA THR A 194 -4.24 -8.02 21.77
C THR A 194 -4.50 -9.50 21.96
N ASP A 195 -3.56 -10.36 21.59
CA ASP A 195 -3.69 -11.81 21.75
C ASP A 195 -3.79 -12.19 23.23
N THR A 196 -2.89 -11.62 24.05
CA THR A 196 -2.90 -11.83 25.50
C THR A 196 -4.21 -11.34 26.12
N PHE A 197 -4.68 -10.16 25.74
CA PHE A 197 -5.93 -9.60 26.25
C PHE A 197 -7.14 -10.47 25.88
N LEU A 198 -7.28 -10.86 24.61
CA LEU A 198 -8.40 -11.68 24.14
C LEU A 198 -8.40 -13.10 24.74
N ALA A 199 -7.23 -13.64 25.08
CA ALA A 199 -7.13 -14.92 25.79
C ALA A 199 -7.82 -14.87 27.17
N PHE A 200 -7.85 -13.71 27.83
CA PHE A 200 -8.57 -13.51 29.10
C PHE A 200 -10.08 -13.26 28.93
N GLN A 201 -10.57 -12.98 27.71
CA GLN A 201 -11.97 -12.62 27.43
C GLN A 201 -12.84 -13.81 26.97
N HIS A 202 -12.52 -15.04 27.37
CA HIS A 202 -13.24 -16.25 26.93
C HIS A 202 -13.34 -16.39 25.39
N THR A 203 -12.28 -16.07 24.67
CA THR A 203 -12.25 -16.14 23.19
C THR A 203 -11.98 -17.56 22.69
N SER A 204 -12.76 -18.02 21.71
CA SER A 204 -12.47 -19.23 20.95
C SER A 204 -11.50 -18.90 19.82
N VAL A 205 -10.30 -19.48 19.81
CA VAL A 205 -9.25 -19.16 18.83
C VAL A 205 -9.11 -20.24 17.77
N ILE A 206 -9.03 -19.83 16.51
CA ILE A 206 -8.60 -20.65 15.38
C ILE A 206 -7.20 -20.19 14.97
N GLU A 207 -6.21 -21.06 15.17
CA GLU A 207 -4.81 -20.85 14.78
C GLU A 207 -4.62 -21.14 13.28
N MET A 208 -4.78 -20.15 12.42
CA MET A 208 -4.78 -20.36 10.98
C MET A 208 -3.46 -20.95 10.46
N LYS A 209 -2.32 -20.50 11.00
CA LYS A 209 -1.01 -21.06 10.65
C LYS A 209 -0.94 -22.57 10.93
N GLY A 210 -1.47 -23.03 12.06
CA GLY A 210 -1.51 -24.45 12.40
C GLY A 210 -2.36 -25.26 11.43
N LEU A 211 -3.51 -24.71 11.03
CA LEU A 211 -4.41 -25.33 10.06
C LEU A 211 -3.80 -25.42 8.65
N ILE A 212 -3.12 -24.37 8.19
CA ILE A 212 -2.40 -24.36 6.91
C ILE A 212 -1.37 -25.50 6.87
N LEU A 213 -0.62 -25.69 7.96
CA LEU A 213 0.37 -26.78 8.06
C LEU A 213 -0.29 -28.16 8.08
N LYS A 214 -1.40 -28.30 8.82
CA LYS A 214 -2.17 -29.55 8.88
C LYS A 214 -2.86 -29.92 7.57
N LYS A 215 -3.14 -28.95 6.69
CA LYS A 215 -3.79 -29.17 5.40
C LYS A 215 -3.13 -30.29 4.58
N ALA A 216 -1.80 -30.40 4.64
CA ALA A 216 -1.07 -31.47 3.94
C ALA A 216 -1.39 -32.87 4.48
N SER A 217 -1.74 -33.00 5.76
CA SER A 217 -2.01 -34.28 6.42
C SER A 217 -3.49 -34.68 6.39
N ILE A 218 -4.40 -33.71 6.58
CA ILE A 218 -5.85 -33.99 6.71
C ILE A 218 -6.68 -33.49 5.53
N GLY A 219 -6.07 -32.85 4.54
CA GLY A 219 -6.76 -32.23 3.42
C GLY A 219 -7.50 -30.94 3.79
N ILE A 220 -8.00 -30.23 2.78
CA ILE A 220 -8.73 -28.96 2.99
C ILE A 220 -10.08 -29.19 3.70
N GLU A 221 -10.79 -30.27 3.36
CA GLU A 221 -12.07 -30.60 3.99
C GLU A 221 -11.93 -30.92 5.47
N GLY A 222 -10.87 -31.64 5.85
CA GLY A 222 -10.56 -31.88 7.27
C GLY A 222 -10.28 -30.59 8.03
N VAL A 223 -9.55 -29.65 7.40
CA VAL A 223 -9.30 -28.33 7.99
C VAL A 223 -10.59 -27.51 8.13
N ARG A 224 -11.44 -27.48 7.10
CA ARG A 224 -12.74 -26.79 7.13
C ARG A 224 -13.63 -27.34 8.25
N GLU A 225 -13.65 -28.66 8.45
CA GLU A 225 -14.39 -29.29 9.54
C GLU A 225 -13.82 -28.95 10.93
N GLU A 226 -12.48 -28.84 11.09
CA GLU A 226 -11.87 -28.34 12.33
C GLU A 226 -12.30 -26.88 12.60
N MET A 227 -12.29 -26.02 11.58
CA MET A 227 -12.74 -24.62 11.70
C MET A 227 -14.23 -24.53 12.06
N ARG A 228 -15.09 -25.31 11.40
CA ARG A 228 -16.53 -25.37 11.70
C ARG A 228 -16.79 -25.80 13.14
N LYS A 229 -16.09 -26.82 13.63
CA LYS A 229 -16.22 -27.28 15.03
C LYS A 229 -15.91 -26.15 16.01
N LYS A 230 -14.85 -25.37 15.76
CA LYS A 230 -14.47 -24.21 16.58
C LYS A 230 -15.48 -23.07 16.52
N LEU A 231 -16.03 -22.79 15.34
CA LEU A 231 -17.14 -21.83 15.19
C LEU A 231 -18.38 -22.28 15.99
N VAL A 232 -18.79 -23.54 15.85
CA VAL A 232 -19.94 -24.09 16.58
C VAL A 232 -19.71 -24.04 18.09
N GLU A 233 -18.51 -24.36 18.55
CA GLU A 233 -18.11 -24.22 19.96
C GLU A 233 -18.23 -22.77 20.44
N ALA A 234 -17.73 -21.80 19.67
CA ALA A 234 -17.84 -20.39 20.00
C ALA A 234 -19.31 -19.94 20.10
N LEU A 235 -20.14 -20.31 19.11
CA LEU A 235 -21.56 -20.00 19.09
C LEU A 235 -22.31 -20.60 20.28
N LYS A 236 -22.04 -21.86 20.63
CA LYS A 236 -22.69 -22.54 21.76
C LYS A 236 -22.40 -21.87 23.10
N ASN A 237 -21.19 -21.35 23.26
CA ASN A 237 -20.75 -20.74 24.50
C ASN A 237 -20.96 -19.21 24.54
N GLY A 238 -21.39 -18.60 23.43
CA GLY A 238 -21.48 -17.15 23.30
C GLY A 238 -20.10 -16.46 23.31
N ASN A 239 -19.06 -17.19 22.91
CA ASN A 239 -17.68 -16.68 22.89
C ASN A 239 -17.39 -15.94 21.58
N THR A 240 -16.52 -14.94 21.65
CA THR A 240 -15.91 -14.34 20.46
C THR A 240 -15.07 -15.40 19.73
N LEU A 241 -15.26 -15.54 18.41
CA LEU A 241 -14.38 -16.35 17.57
C LEU A 241 -13.26 -15.47 17.00
N LEU A 242 -12.01 -15.79 17.32
CA LEU A 242 -10.83 -15.10 16.79
C LEU A 242 -10.12 -15.99 15.75
N LEU A 243 -9.99 -15.49 14.53
CA LEU A 243 -9.11 -16.08 13.52
C LEU A 243 -7.72 -15.45 13.65
N ARG A 244 -6.78 -16.18 14.25
CA ARG A 244 -5.41 -15.68 14.45
C ARG A 244 -4.58 -15.88 13.18
N LEU A 245 -4.14 -14.77 12.59
CA LEU A 245 -3.39 -14.74 11.33
C LEU A 245 -1.88 -14.52 11.52
N THR A 246 -1.33 -14.75 12.71
CA THR A 246 0.08 -14.48 13.04
C THR A 246 1.05 -15.06 12.01
N ASN A 247 1.74 -14.17 11.27
CA ASN A 247 2.67 -14.51 10.20
C ASN A 247 2.08 -15.40 9.09
N SER A 248 0.79 -15.21 8.78
CA SER A 248 0.09 -15.93 7.72
C SER A 248 -0.91 -15.03 7.02
N ALA A 249 -1.12 -15.27 5.73
CA ALA A 249 -2.12 -14.56 4.93
C ALA A 249 -2.92 -15.58 4.08
N PRO A 250 -3.69 -16.48 4.72
CA PRO A 250 -4.50 -17.44 4.00
C PRO A 250 -5.60 -16.75 3.18
N ASP A 251 -5.95 -17.35 2.04
CA ASP A 251 -7.13 -16.95 1.27
C ASP A 251 -8.39 -17.54 1.92
N LEU A 252 -8.89 -16.88 2.96
CA LEU A 252 -10.04 -17.35 3.73
C LEU A 252 -11.29 -17.56 2.84
N LEU A 253 -11.58 -16.62 1.94
CA LEU A 253 -12.78 -16.66 1.11
C LEU A 253 -12.65 -17.64 -0.06
N GLY A 254 -11.49 -17.70 -0.72
CA GLY A 254 -11.30 -18.59 -1.87
C GLY A 254 -11.07 -20.05 -1.48
N GLU A 255 -10.41 -20.29 -0.35
CA GLU A 255 -9.91 -21.62 0.01
C GLU A 255 -10.61 -22.24 1.21
N TYR A 256 -10.91 -21.46 2.26
CA TYR A 256 -11.42 -21.99 3.52
C TYR A 256 -12.94 -21.83 3.69
N ALA A 257 -13.56 -20.86 3.01
CA ALA A 257 -14.99 -20.65 3.04
C ALA A 257 -15.74 -21.70 2.19
N SER A 258 -16.86 -22.17 2.70
CA SER A 258 -17.80 -23.07 2.04
C SER A 258 -19.14 -23.03 2.76
N ASP A 259 -20.22 -22.92 1.99
CA ASP A 259 -21.60 -22.86 2.50
C ASP A 259 -21.97 -24.06 3.40
N ASP A 260 -21.37 -25.22 3.15
CA ASP A 260 -21.64 -26.46 3.88
C ASP A 260 -20.73 -26.69 5.10
N CYS A 261 -19.66 -25.90 5.25
CA CYS A 261 -18.65 -26.11 6.28
C CYS A 261 -18.40 -24.85 7.12
N PHE A 262 -17.48 -24.00 6.68
CA PHE A 262 -17.10 -22.79 7.39
C PHE A 262 -17.53 -21.58 6.55
N PRO A 263 -18.42 -20.70 7.06
CA PRO A 263 -18.95 -19.58 6.30
C PRO A 263 -17.91 -18.47 6.06
#